data_AF-A0A1D8A317-F1
#
_entry.id   AF-A0A1D8A317-F1
#
_cell.length_a   1.000
_cell.length_b   1.000
_cell.length_c   1.000
_cell.angle_alpha   90.00
_cell.angle_beta   90.00
_cell.angle_gamma   90.00
#
_symmetry.space_group_name_H-M   'P 1'
#
loop_
_entity.id
_entity.type
_entity.pdbx_description
1 polymer ?
#
loop_
_entity_poly.entity_id
_entity_poly.type
_entity_poly.pdbx_seq_one_letter_code
_entity_poly.pdbx_strand_id
1 'polypeptide(L)' 'MTERQGNKCKICRVELTKFHIDHCHKTNKVRGLLCHRCNIRLAALDDAEWHASALQYLKDAAA' A
#
# COMPACT_ATOMS: atom_id res chain seq x y z
N MET A 1 9.70 -15.21 -3.77
CA MET A 1 9.21 -13.95 -3.14
C MET A 1 8.12 -14.23 -2.10
N THR A 2 7.09 -15.01 -2.44
CA THR A 2 6.00 -15.44 -1.55
C THR A 2 6.48 -16.20 -0.32
N GLU A 3 7.36 -17.19 -0.49
CA GLU A 3 7.88 -18.03 0.62
C GLU A 3 8.61 -17.19 1.69
N ARG A 4 9.46 -16.23 1.27
CA ARG A 4 10.14 -15.31 2.19
C ARG A 4 9.18 -14.41 2.96
N GLN A 5 7.98 -14.16 2.43
CA GLN A 5 6.93 -13.39 3.10
C GLN A 5 5.91 -14.28 3.84
N GLY A 6 6.09 -15.61 3.82
CA GLY A 6 5.16 -16.58 4.39
C GLY A 6 3.80 -16.61 3.68
N ASN A 7 3.79 -16.40 2.37
CA ASN A 7 2.61 -16.28 1.52
C ASN A 7 1.56 -15.27 2.05
N LYS A 8 2.01 -14.20 2.72
CA LYS A 8 1.15 -13.19 3.35
C LYS A 8 1.44 -11.80 2.82
N CYS A 9 0.41 -10.96 2.82
CA CYS A 9 0.49 -9.54 2.50
C CYS A 9 1.51 -8.86 3.41
N LYS A 10 2.44 -8.07 2.85
CA LYS A 10 3.46 -7.38 3.64
C LYS A 10 2.88 -6.35 4.61
N ILE A 11 1.71 -5.80 4.31
CA ILE A 11 1.01 -4.80 5.13
C ILE A 11 0.05 -5.46 6.13
N CYS A 12 -1.06 -6.01 5.66
CA CYS A 12 -2.13 -6.50 6.57
C CYS A 12 -2.00 -7.98 6.96
N ARG A 13 -0.93 -8.67 6.54
CA ARG A 13 -0.60 -10.05 6.92
C ARG A 13 -1.64 -11.13 6.58
N VAL A 14 -2.68 -10.80 5.82
CA VAL A 14 -3.61 -11.79 5.25
C VAL A 14 -2.90 -12.72 4.28
N GLU A 15 -3.32 -13.98 4.25
CA GLU A 15 -2.80 -14.96 3.30
C GLU A 15 -3.14 -14.57 1.85
N LEU A 16 -2.17 -14.78 0.96
CA LEU A 16 -2.25 -14.38 -0.44
C LEU A 16 -2.58 -15.60 -1.30
N THR A 17 -3.79 -15.64 -1.82
CA THR A 17 -4.16 -16.55 -2.92
C THR A 17 -3.84 -15.91 -4.29
N LYS A 18 -3.92 -14.57 -4.36
CA LYS A 18 -3.45 -13.71 -5.45
C LYS A 18 -2.69 -12.53 -4.87
N PHE A 19 -1.66 -12.05 -5.57
CA PHE A 19 -0.80 -10.98 -5.07
C PHE A 19 -0.42 -9.99 -6.17
N HIS A 20 -0.05 -8.79 -5.74
CA HIS A 20 0.55 -7.75 -6.56
C HIS A 20 1.97 -7.48 -6.07
N ILE A 21 2.90 -7.27 -7.00
CA ILE A 21 4.27 -6.87 -6.70
C ILE A 21 4.28 -5.35 -6.55
N ASP A 22 4.35 -4.87 -5.32
CA ASP A 22 4.49 -3.46 -5.02
C ASP A 22 5.95 -3.02 -5.20
N HIS A 23 6.14 -1.84 -5.77
CA HIS A 23 7.44 -1.23 -6.02
C HIS A 23 7.36 0.29 -5.81
N CYS A 24 8.48 0.89 -5.42
CA CYS A 24 8.56 2.33 -5.26
C CYS A 24 8.56 3.03 -6.63
N HIS A 25 7.59 3.89 -6.91
CA HIS A 25 7.46 4.58 -8.20
C HIS A 25 8.62 5.56 -8.52
N LYS A 26 9.43 5.94 -7.52
CA LYS A 26 10.60 6.81 -7.70
C LYS A 26 11.88 6.05 -8.07
N THR A 27 12.03 4.83 -7.54
CA THR A 27 13.30 4.07 -7.63
C THR A 27 13.18 2.73 -8.34
N ASN A 28 11.95 2.32 -8.67
CA ASN A 28 11.60 1.00 -9.20
C ASN A 28 12.01 -0.19 -8.31
N LYS A 29 12.43 0.05 -7.07
CA LYS A 29 12.77 -1.01 -6.12
C LYS A 29 11.51 -1.73 -5.65
N VAL A 30 11.49 -3.05 -5.75
CA VAL A 30 10.41 -3.89 -5.23
C VAL A 30 10.34 -3.77 -3.71
N ARG A 31 9.17 -3.40 -3.20
CA ARG A 31 8.87 -3.26 -1.77
C ARG A 31 8.37 -4.57 -1.17
N GLY A 32 7.54 -5.32 -1.89
CA GLY A 32 7.05 -6.63 -1.46
C GLY A 32 5.75 -7.05 -2.13
N LEU A 33 5.18 -8.16 -1.67
CA LEU A 33 3.89 -8.66 -2.16
C LEU A 33 2.75 -8.15 -1.31
N LEU A 34 1.71 -7.60 -1.95
CA LEU A 34 0.52 -7.07 -1.31
C LEU A 34 -0.75 -7.77 -1.82
N CYS A 35 -1.76 -7.83 -0.95
CA CYS A 35 -3.11 -8.14 -1.40
C CYS A 35 -3.68 -6.95 -2.19
N HIS A 36 -4.68 -7.21 -3.03
CA HIS A 36 -5.30 -6.19 -3.88
C HIS A 36 -5.74 -4.93 -3.11
N ARG A 37 -6.42 -5.13 -1.98
CA ARG A 37 -6.90 -4.03 -1.11
C ARG A 37 -5.75 -3.15 -0.61
N CYS A 38 -4.66 -3.76 -0.17
CA CYS A 38 -3.49 -3.00 0.32
C CYS A 38 -2.77 -2.29 -0.83
N ASN A 39 -2.64 -2.95 -1.99
CA ASN A 39 -1.96 -2.37 -3.15
C ASN A 39 -2.65 -1.08 -3.63
N ILE A 40 -3.99 -1.08 -3.76
CA ILE A 40 -4.73 0.10 -4.20
C ILE A 40 -4.64 1.23 -3.17
N ARG A 41 -4.82 0.93 -1.89
CA ARG A 41 -4.78 1.95 -0.83
C ARG A 41 -3.40 2.57 -0.69
N LEU A 42 -2.34 1.78 -0.88
CA LEU A 42 -0.97 2.28 -0.78
C LEU A 42 -0.66 3.34 -1.84
N ALA A 43 -1.21 3.22 -3.05
CA ALA A 43 -0.99 4.22 -4.11
C ALA A 43 -1.41 5.64 -3.66
N ALA A 44 -2.52 5.73 -2.92
CA ALA A 44 -2.99 6.98 -2.33
C ALA A 44 -2.04 7.53 -1.26
N LEU A 45 -1.31 6.67 -0.54
CA LEU A 45 -0.34 7.09 0.48
C LEU A 45 1.04 7.39 -0.10
N ASP A 46 1.37 6.82 -1.26
CA ASP A 46 2.66 7.00 -1.95
C ASP A 46 2.74 8.37 -2.64
N ASP A 47 1.59 9.00 -2.90
CA ASP A 47 1.45 10.40 -3.26
C ASP A 47 1.32 11.27 -1.99
N ALA A 48 2.46 11.81 -1.54
CA ALA A 48 2.53 12.58 -0.30
C ALA A 48 1.70 13.87 -0.35
N GLU A 49 1.60 14.52 -1.51
CA GLU A 49 0.85 15.78 -1.68
C GLU A 49 -0.66 15.52 -1.62
N TRP A 50 -1.12 14.51 -2.35
CA TRP A 50 -2.51 14.08 -2.31
C TRP A 50 -2.89 13.58 -0.90
N HIS A 51 -2.03 12.78 -0.27
CA HIS A 51 -2.27 12.24 1.06
C HIS A 51 -2.43 13.35 2.12
N ALA A 52 -1.55 14.37 2.09
CA ALA A 52 -1.65 15.51 2.98
C ALA A 52 -2.97 16.27 2.79
N SER A 53 -3.37 16.49 1.54
CA SER A 53 -4.62 17.17 1.19
C SER A 53 -5.86 16.38 1.64
N ALA A 54 -5.86 15.06 1.43
CA ALA A 54 -6.94 14.17 1.87
C ALA A 54 -7.07 14.13 3.40
N LEU A 55 -5.94 14.12 4.12
CA LEU A 55 -5.96 14.17 5.59
C LEU A 55 -6.51 15.50 6.10
N GLN A 56 -6.16 16.63 5.47
CA GLN A 56 -6.71 17.92 5.86
C GLN A 56 -8.23 17.97 5.64
N TYR A 57 -8.70 17.51 4.49
CA TYR A 57 -10.13 17.43 4.17
C TYR A 57 -10.95 16.67 5.24
N LEU A 58 -10.42 15.55 5.73
CA LEU A 58 -11.08 14.77 6.78
C LEU A 58 -11.11 15.49 8.14
N LYS A 59 -10.06 16.26 8.47
CA LYS A 59 -10.01 17.05 9.70
C LYS A 59 -11.01 18.20 9.66
N ASP A 60 -11.12 18.87 8.52
CA ASP A 60 -12.04 20.00 8.35
C ASP A 60 -13.51 19.56 8.48
N ALA A 61 -13.84 18.33 8.06
CA ALA A 61 -15.17 17.76 8.22
C ALA A 61 -15.48 17.26 9.65
N ALA A 62 -14.47 17.13 10.50
CA ALA A 62 -14.58 16.66 11.88
C ALA A 62 -14.49 17.80 12.92
N ALA A 63 -14.28 19.05 12.46
CA ALA A 63 -14.29 20.26 13.26
C ALA A 63 -15.68 20.91 13.27
#